data_AF-A0A936GHM7-F1
#
_entry.id   AF-A0A936GHM7-F1
#
_cell.length_a   1.000
_cell.length_b   1.000
_cell.length_c   1.000
_cell.angle_alpha   90.00
_cell.angle_beta   90.00
_cell.angle_gamma   90.00
#
_symmetry.space_group_name_H-M   'P 1'
#
loop_
_entity.id
_entity.type
_entity.pdbx_description
1 polymer ?
#
loop_
_entity_poly.entity_id
_entity_poly.type
_entity_poly.pdbx_seq_one_letter_code
_entity_poly.pdbx_strand_id
1 'polypeptide(L)'
;MGAFGDPTLQLITDTLSDIELSTASSTTLGTNYLEIETSLEDAVICITQNDSILVASHIYKGNNKLEFNKIIFRHILITATAKIKQYLSRKLQLMKGIHHL
;
A
#
# COMPACT_ATOMS: atom_id res chain seq x y z
N MET A 1 -9.34 -29.48 18.29
CA MET A 1 -10.32 -28.39 18.11
C MET A 1 -9.77 -27.47 17.04
N GLY A 2 -10.49 -27.26 15.93
CA GLY A 2 -10.10 -26.28 14.91
C GLY A 2 -10.58 -24.89 15.30
N ALA A 3 -9.85 -23.85 14.88
CA ALA A 3 -10.33 -22.48 14.99
C ALA A 3 -11.60 -22.34 14.15
N PHE A 4 -12.70 -21.87 14.74
CA PHE A 4 -13.93 -21.52 14.03
C PHE A 4 -13.85 -20.02 13.68
N GLY A 5 -13.85 -19.69 12.40
CA GLY A 5 -13.61 -18.33 11.89
C GLY A 5 -12.32 -18.22 11.08
N ASP A 6 -12.00 -17.02 10.59
CA ASP A 6 -10.78 -16.76 9.81
C ASP A 6 -9.57 -16.61 10.77
N PRO A 7 -8.58 -17.54 10.73
CA PRO A 7 -7.44 -17.53 11.64
C PRO A 7 -6.40 -16.43 11.31
N THR A 8 -6.57 -15.73 10.19
CA THR A 8 -5.68 -14.65 9.73
C THR A 8 -6.18 -13.26 10.11
N LEU A 9 -7.36 -13.17 10.75
CA LEU A 9 -7.92 -11.91 11.23
C LEU A 9 -6.99 -11.24 12.23
N GLN A 10 -6.66 -9.98 11.94
CA GLN A 10 -5.92 -9.16 12.88
C GLN A 10 -6.86 -8.68 14.00
N LEU A 11 -6.64 -9.19 15.21
CA LEU A 11 -7.39 -8.78 16.40
C LEU A 11 -7.02 -7.34 16.79
N ILE A 12 -8.05 -6.51 16.95
CA ILE A 12 -7.93 -5.14 17.42
C ILE A 12 -8.15 -5.15 18.92
N THR A 13 -7.09 -4.95 19.70
CA THR A 13 -7.13 -5.02 21.17
C THR A 13 -7.30 -3.67 21.84
N ASP A 14 -7.18 -2.58 21.09
CA ASP A 14 -7.15 -1.19 21.59
C ASP A 14 -7.92 -0.24 20.64
N THR A 15 -8.14 1.00 21.08
CA THR A 15 -8.77 2.05 20.26
C THR A 15 -7.96 2.30 19.00
N LEU A 16 -8.61 2.18 17.84
CA LEU A 16 -7.97 2.38 16.55
C LEU A 16 -7.60 3.85 16.34
N SER A 17 -6.38 4.09 15.86
CA SER A 17 -5.96 5.39 15.32
C SER A 17 -5.86 5.35 13.80
N ASP A 18 -5.99 6.51 13.17
CA ASP A 18 -5.85 6.62 11.71
C ASP A 18 -4.42 6.34 11.24
N ILE A 19 -4.29 5.78 10.05
CA ILE A 19 -3.02 5.63 9.35
C ILE A 19 -2.72 6.90 8.56
N GLU A 20 -1.59 7.54 8.87
CA GLU A 20 -1.03 8.61 8.06
C GLU A 20 -0.03 8.03 7.07
N LEU A 21 -0.39 8.08 5.78
CA LEU A 21 0.47 7.70 4.66
C LEU A 21 0.55 8.84 3.66
N SER A 22 1.77 9.28 3.39
CA SER A 22 2.09 10.21 2.32
C SER A 22 2.62 9.39 1.15
N THR A 23 1.89 9.46 0.04
CA THR A 23 2.26 8.81 -1.22
C THR A 23 2.13 9.85 -2.32
N ALA A 24 2.99 9.78 -3.34
CA ALA A 24 2.84 10.63 -4.51
C ALA A 24 1.45 10.42 -5.11
N SER A 25 0.72 11.50 -5.44
CA SER A 25 -0.64 11.45 -6.00
C SER A 25 -0.72 10.79 -7.38
N SER A 26 0.42 10.58 -8.02
CA SER A 26 0.60 9.82 -9.26
C SER A 26 1.99 9.18 -9.29
N THR A 27 2.13 8.09 -10.04
CA THR A 27 3.44 7.53 -10.41
C THR A 27 3.58 7.54 -11.93
N THR A 28 4.81 7.66 -12.42
CA THR A 28 5.12 7.72 -13.85
C THR A 28 4.83 6.38 -14.51
N LEU A 29 4.12 6.40 -15.64
CA LEU A 29 3.90 5.19 -16.44
C LEU A 29 5.26 4.56 -16.80
N GLY A 30 5.43 3.26 -16.56
CA GLY A 30 6.69 2.57 -16.85
C GLY A 30 7.65 2.43 -15.66
N THR A 31 7.34 3.01 -14.49
CA THR A 31 8.13 2.75 -13.29
C THR A 31 7.86 1.35 -12.74
N ASN A 32 8.90 0.78 -12.12
CA ASN A 32 8.86 -0.48 -11.40
C ASN A 32 9.04 -0.27 -9.89
N TYR A 33 8.87 0.95 -9.38
CA TYR A 33 8.92 1.24 -7.95
C TYR A 33 7.99 2.37 -7.54
N LEU A 34 7.62 2.40 -6.26
CA LEU A 34 6.87 3.46 -5.60
C LEU A 34 7.54 3.87 -4.29
N GLU A 35 7.67 5.16 -4.06
CA GLU A 35 8.14 5.71 -2.79
C GLU A 35 6.96 6.07 -1.90
N ILE A 36 7.05 5.67 -0.63
CA ILE A 36 6.00 5.85 0.38
C ILE A 36 6.66 6.37 1.65
N GLU A 37 6.20 7.53 2.10
CA GLU A 37 6.60 8.10 3.38
C GLU A 37 5.53 7.81 4.44
N THR A 38 5.95 7.28 5.58
CA THR A 38 5.06 6.93 6.69
C THR A 38 5.64 7.30 8.04
N SER A 39 4.77 7.65 8.98
CA SER A 39 5.10 7.80 10.40
C SER A 39 4.96 6.49 11.19
N LEU A 40 4.52 5.41 10.55
CA LEU A 40 4.25 4.12 11.19
C LEU A 40 5.53 3.34 11.48
N GLU A 41 5.66 2.81 12.69
CA GLU A 41 6.86 2.08 13.11
C GLU A 41 6.91 0.63 12.60
N ASP A 42 5.74 0.00 12.37
CA ASP A 42 5.62 -1.34 11.79
C ASP A 42 4.25 -1.49 11.13
N ALA A 43 4.22 -1.36 9.80
CA ALA A 43 3.00 -1.53 9.01
C ALA A 43 3.26 -2.46 7.84
N VAL A 44 2.20 -3.15 7.40
CA VAL A 44 2.20 -3.94 6.19
C VAL A 44 1.47 -3.15 5.12
N ILE A 45 2.06 -3.09 3.94
CA ILE A 45 1.45 -2.47 2.77
C ILE A 45 1.27 -3.49 1.67
N CYS A 46 0.16 -3.41 0.98
CA CYS A 46 -0.15 -4.20 -0.20
C CYS A 46 -0.55 -3.27 -1.33
N ILE A 47 0.08 -3.43 -2.49
CA ILE A 47 -0.29 -2.73 -3.72
C ILE A 47 -0.89 -3.75 -4.67
N THR A 48 -2.08 -3.47 -5.16
CA THR A 48 -2.83 -4.34 -6.08
C THR A 48 -3.23 -3.61 -7.35
N GLN A 49 -3.39 -4.37 -8.44
CA GLN A 49 -3.92 -3.89 -9.70
C GLN A 49 -4.79 -4.99 -10.33
N ASN A 50 -6.04 -4.69 -10.65
CA ASN A 50 -7.01 -5.65 -11.18
C ASN A 50 -7.02 -6.94 -10.33
N ASP A 51 -7.13 -6.78 -9.01
CA ASP A 51 -7.15 -7.87 -8.02
C ASP A 51 -5.88 -8.73 -7.93
N SER A 52 -4.83 -8.39 -8.68
CA SER A 52 -3.51 -9.02 -8.57
C SER A 52 -2.61 -8.25 -7.62
N ILE A 53 -1.98 -8.95 -6.68
CA ILE A 53 -0.94 -8.38 -5.81
C ILE A 53 0.30 -8.09 -6.64
N LEU A 54 0.75 -6.82 -6.61
CA LEU A 54 1.99 -6.38 -7.23
C LEU A 54 3.15 -6.44 -6.21
N VAL A 55 2.90 -6.00 -4.98
CA VAL A 55 3.83 -6.07 -3.86
C VAL A 55 3.06 -6.17 -2.54
N ALA A 56 3.61 -6.94 -1.61
CA ALA A 56 3.23 -6.94 -0.20
C ALA A 56 4.51 -6.91 0.63
N SER A 57 4.68 -5.91 1.48
CA SER A 57 5.91 -5.70 2.24
C SER A 57 5.63 -5.07 3.60
N HIS A 58 6.53 -5.29 4.54
CA HIS A 58 6.66 -4.43 5.72
C HIS A 58 7.20 -3.07 5.27
N ILE A 59 6.68 -2.01 5.88
CA ILE A 59 7.18 -0.64 5.78
C ILE A 59 7.45 -0.11 7.19
N TYR A 60 8.48 0.71 7.28
CA TYR A 60 8.96 1.29 8.53
C TYR A 60 8.88 2.82 8.47
N LYS A 61 9.04 3.46 9.62
CA LYS A 61 9.00 4.91 9.73
C LYS A 61 10.04 5.56 8.81
N GLY A 62 9.61 6.54 8.01
CA GLY A 62 10.44 7.23 7.02
C GLY A 62 10.03 6.89 5.57
N ASN A 63 10.97 7.04 4.64
CA ASN A 63 10.75 6.79 3.21
C ASN A 63 11.06 5.33 2.86
N ASN A 64 10.10 4.66 2.24
CA ASN A 64 10.18 3.26 1.84
C ASN A 64 10.07 3.17 0.32
N LYS A 65 11.03 2.50 -0.32
CA LYS A 65 11.01 2.21 -1.75
C LYS A 65 10.47 0.80 -1.97
N LEU A 66 9.32 0.69 -2.62
CA LEU A 66 8.67 -0.58 -2.95
C LEU A 66 8.87 -0.89 -4.42
N GLU A 67 9.64 -1.93 -4.73
CA GLU A 67 9.88 -2.37 -6.10
C GLU A 67 8.85 -3.45 -6.50
N PHE A 68 8.40 -3.40 -7.75
CA PHE A 68 7.42 -4.34 -8.32
C PHE A 68 7.98 -5.01 -9.58
N ASN A 69 7.73 -6.31 -9.70
CA ASN A 69 8.19 -7.13 -10.81
C ASN A 69 7.39 -6.94 -12.11
N LYS A 70 6.34 -6.13 -12.08
CA LYS A 70 5.46 -5.86 -13.22
C LYS A 70 5.35 -4.35 -13.43
N ILE A 71 5.45 -3.93 -14.69
CA ILE A 71 5.25 -2.53 -15.06
C ILE A 71 3.80 -2.15 -14.73
N ILE A 72 3.60 -0.98 -14.15
CA ILE A 72 2.26 -0.47 -13.83
C ILE A 72 1.70 0.27 -15.06
N PHE A 73 0.56 -0.21 -15.57
CA PHE A 73 -0.04 0.34 -16.80
C PHE A 73 -1.30 1.19 -16.57
N ARG A 74 -1.90 1.11 -15.37
CA ARG A 74 -3.17 1.77 -15.00
C ARG A 74 -3.21 2.07 -13.49
N HIS A 75 -4.40 2.34 -12.95
CA HIS A 75 -4.65 2.52 -11.52
C HIS A 75 -4.08 1.38 -10.68
N ILE A 76 -3.60 1.74 -9.50
CA ILE A 76 -3.23 0.82 -8.42
C ILE A 76 -4.05 1.14 -7.17
N LEU A 77 -4.29 0.13 -6.37
CA LEU A 77 -4.89 0.25 -5.06
C LEU A 77 -3.80 -0.03 -4.03
N ILE A 78 -3.61 0.93 -3.11
CA ILE A 78 -2.66 0.83 -2.01
C ILE A 78 -3.48 0.60 -0.75
N THR A 79 -3.24 -0.52 -0.08
CA THR A 79 -3.84 -0.87 1.19
C THR A 79 -2.75 -0.98 2.23
N ALA A 80 -2.90 -0.30 3.37
CA ALA A 80 -1.98 -0.41 4.49
C ALA A 80 -2.71 -0.79 5.77
N THR A 81 -2.06 -1.65 6.54
CA THR A 81 -2.54 -2.18 7.81
C THR A 81 -1.42 -2.16 8.83
N ALA A 82 -1.70 -1.69 10.04
CA ALA A 82 -0.75 -1.70 11.14
C ALA A 82 -1.44 -2.16 12.42
N LYS A 83 -0.68 -2.74 13.34
CA LYS A 83 -1.22 -3.17 14.64
C LYS A 83 -1.83 -1.95 15.35
N ILE A 84 -3.07 -2.11 15.84
CA ILE A 84 -3.80 -1.06 16.61
C ILE A 84 -4.17 0.20 15.77
N LYS A 85 -4.14 0.12 14.43
CA LYS A 85 -4.57 1.23 13.55
C LYS A 85 -5.64 0.81 12.53
N GLN A 86 -6.53 1.74 12.16
CA GLN A 86 -7.55 1.49 11.13
C GLN A 86 -6.87 1.21 9.79
N TYR A 87 -7.38 0.24 9.04
CA TYR A 87 -6.89 0.01 7.68
C TYR A 87 -7.13 1.27 6.82
N LEU A 88 -6.18 1.60 5.96
CA LEU A 88 -6.31 2.68 4.99
C LEU A 88 -6.24 2.09 3.58
N SER A 89 -7.23 2.41 2.74
CA SER A 89 -7.25 2.04 1.33
C SER A 89 -7.36 3.29 0.45
N ARG A 90 -6.40 3.48 -0.46
CA ARG A 90 -6.37 4.63 -1.38
C ARG A 90 -6.11 4.16 -2.80
N LYS A 91 -6.87 4.70 -3.76
CA LYS A 91 -6.70 4.47 -5.19
C LYS A 91 -5.78 5.55 -5.77
N LEU A 92 -4.71 5.13 -6.43
CA LEU A 92 -3.80 6.03 -7.13
C LEU A 92 -4.09 5.99 -8.64
N GLN A 93 -4.22 7.17 -9.25
CA GLN A 93 -4.39 7.32 -10.70
C GLN A 93 -3.03 7.62 -11.35
N LEU A 94 -2.71 6.93 -12.45
CA LEU A 94 -1.53 7.25 -13.24
C LEU A 94 -1.79 8.45 -14.13
N MET A 95 -0.80 9.33 -14.28
CA MET A 95 -0.83 10.39 -15.28
C MET A 95 -0.05 9.96 -16.52
N LYS A 96 -0.60 10.24 -17.71
CA LYS A 96 0.16 10.15 -18.96
C LYS A 96 1.29 11.20 -18.88
N GLY A 97 2.53 10.79 -19.13
CA GLY A 97 3.60 11.74 -19.38
C GLY A 97 3.16 12.71 -20.48
N ILE A 98 3.29 14.01 -20.22
CA ILE A 98 3.00 15.05 -21.21
C ILE A 98 4.05 14.88 -22.32
N HIS A 99 3.65 14.26 -23.43
CA HIS A 99 4.42 14.28 -24.66
C HIS A 99 4.10 15.60 -25.37
N HIS A 100 4.86 16.65 -25.07
CA HIS A 100 5.04 17.72 -26.05
C HIS A 100 6.14 17.24 -27.00
N LEU A 101 5.76 17.05 -28.28
CA LEU A 101 6.65 16.75 -29.41
C LEU A 101 7.78 17.77 -29.52
#